data_AF-A0A412ZD99-F1
#
_entry.id   AF-A0A412ZD99-F1
#
_cell.length_a   1.000
_cell.length_b   1.000
_cell.length_c   1.000
_cell.angle_alpha   90.00
_cell.angle_beta   90.00
_cell.angle_gamma   90.00
#
_symmetry.space_group_name_H-M   'P 1'
#
loop_
_entity.id
_entity.type
_entity.pdbx_description
1 polymer ?
#
loop_
_entity_poly.entity_id
_entity_poly.type
_entity_poly.pdbx_seq_one_letter_code
_entity_poly.pdbx_strand_id
1 'polypeptide(L)'
;MIKLIQAACQWGQKDFDGWVIGKARYCIHSHSEPVSCESIPQKAARGYVLLETTSYDACRRPCQSLEICLVDIKVLRDSWGAKASTFPASRAASPPTSGCMASGCMASGCMPGQMTMTFPQKCLDRFLADSGDSNPIHHGPNAVIPGLWILSRLEEMYGSHRPAETLSIRFLRPVHTGGSVRLEQKNNIVTGTMGSATCFTMTIHTSDQTQKRR
;
A
#
# COMPACT_ATOMS: atom_id res chain seq x y z
N MET A 1 1.35 -5.84 10.06
CA MET A 1 1.88 -4.77 9.17
C MET A 1 2.04 -3.39 9.84
N ILE A 2 1.11 -2.90 10.67
CA ILE A 2 1.15 -1.48 11.15
C ILE A 2 2.48 -1.04 11.81
N LYS A 3 3.14 -1.89 12.62
CA LYS A 3 4.46 -1.58 13.23
C LYS A 3 5.57 -1.31 12.19
N LEU A 4 5.56 -2.05 11.06
CA LEU A 4 6.49 -1.79 9.94
C LEU A 4 6.19 -0.46 9.26
N ILE A 5 4.91 -0.15 9.06
CA ILE A 5 4.48 1.13 8.46
C ILE A 5 4.93 2.29 9.35
N GLN A 6 4.73 2.19 10.67
CA GLN A 6 5.19 3.20 11.62
C GLN A 6 6.69 3.48 11.52
N ALA A 7 7.51 2.42 11.53
CA ALA A 7 8.96 2.56 11.40
C ALA A 7 9.36 3.19 10.05
N ALA A 8 8.72 2.78 8.95
CA ALA A 8 8.96 3.37 7.64
C ALA A 8 8.57 4.86 7.57
N CYS A 9 7.42 5.24 8.14
CA CYS A 9 6.96 6.62 8.18
C CYS A 9 7.88 7.50 9.04
N GLN A 10 8.35 7.00 10.19
CA GLN A 10 9.27 7.73 11.08
C GLN A 10 10.61 8.05 10.42
N TRP A 11 11.14 7.15 9.60
CA TRP A 11 12.43 7.35 8.94
C TRP A 11 12.42 8.53 7.95
N GLY A 12 11.28 8.76 7.28
CA GLY A 12 11.17 9.73 6.21
C GLY A 12 10.43 11.03 6.54
N GLN A 13 10.15 11.31 7.82
CA GLN A 13 9.37 12.51 8.18
C GLN A 13 10.08 13.80 7.74
N LYS A 14 9.33 14.70 7.08
CA LYS A 14 9.72 16.03 6.54
C LYS A 14 10.60 16.03 5.28
N ASP A 15 11.52 15.08 5.11
CA ASP A 15 12.42 15.06 3.95
C ASP A 15 11.73 14.63 2.65
N PHE A 16 10.62 13.89 2.77
CA PHE A 16 9.89 13.31 1.64
C PHE A 16 8.45 13.84 1.52
N ASP A 17 8.16 15.01 2.07
CA ASP A 17 6.85 15.65 1.92
C ASP A 17 6.52 15.85 0.44
N GLY A 18 5.33 15.38 0.03
CA GLY A 18 4.89 15.43 -1.36
C GLY A 18 5.42 14.30 -2.26
N TRP A 19 6.28 13.42 -1.75
CA TRP A 19 6.69 12.21 -2.49
C TRP A 19 5.60 11.15 -2.45
N VAL A 20 5.63 10.24 -3.43
CA VAL A 20 4.66 9.15 -3.55
C VAL A 20 5.33 7.79 -3.58
N ILE A 21 4.60 6.76 -3.17
CA ILE A 21 5.05 5.37 -3.30
C ILE A 21 4.76 4.91 -4.73
N GLY A 22 5.80 4.60 -5.50
CA GLY A 22 5.66 4.00 -6.83
C GLY A 22 5.51 2.48 -6.78
N LYS A 23 6.17 1.84 -5.82
CA LYS A 23 6.16 0.39 -5.62
C LYS A 23 6.36 0.07 -4.13
N ALA A 24 5.73 -1.00 -3.66
CA ALA A 24 6.04 -1.59 -2.37
C ALA A 24 6.08 -3.12 -2.45
N ARG A 25 6.83 -3.74 -1.55
CA ARG A 25 6.93 -5.20 -1.43
C ARG A 25 6.86 -5.58 0.05
N TYR A 26 5.93 -6.45 0.41
CA TYR A 26 5.74 -6.91 1.78
C TYR A 26 5.86 -8.43 1.87
N CYS A 27 6.73 -8.91 2.75
CA CYS A 27 7.02 -10.32 2.94
C CYS A 27 6.84 -10.73 4.41
N ILE A 28 6.25 -11.91 4.63
CA ILE A 28 6.20 -12.55 5.93
C ILE A 28 7.28 -13.64 5.96
N HIS A 29 8.26 -13.50 6.83
CA HIS A 29 9.33 -14.49 7.05
C HIS A 29 8.95 -15.50 8.13
N SER A 30 8.23 -15.05 9.17
CA SER A 30 7.70 -15.89 10.23
C SER A 30 6.46 -15.26 10.87
N HIS A 31 5.70 -16.07 11.61
CA HIS A 31 4.54 -15.62 12.40
C HIS A 31 4.92 -15.15 13.80
N SER A 32 6.21 -15.01 14.11
CA SER A 32 6.64 -14.53 15.40
C SER A 32 6.19 -13.09 15.63
N GLU A 33 5.81 -12.76 16.87
CA GLU A 33 5.39 -11.41 17.20
C GLU A 33 6.58 -10.43 17.09
N PRO A 34 6.45 -9.36 16.30
CA PRO A 34 7.52 -8.37 16.15
C PRO A 34 7.68 -7.51 17.42
N VAL A 35 8.90 -7.43 17.93
CA VAL A 35 9.27 -6.63 19.11
C VAL A 35 10.03 -5.35 18.75
N SER A 36 10.73 -5.33 17.62
CA SER A 36 11.51 -4.18 17.16
C SER A 36 11.47 -4.07 15.63
N CYS A 37 11.66 -2.87 15.10
CA CYS A 37 11.78 -2.61 13.66
C CYS A 37 13.06 -1.82 13.37
N GLU A 38 13.64 -2.04 12.21
CA GLU A 38 14.77 -1.29 11.69
C GLU A 38 14.45 -0.84 10.26
N SER A 39 14.72 0.42 9.96
CA SER A 39 14.52 1.02 8.64
C SER A 39 15.87 1.47 8.07
N ILE A 40 16.22 0.93 6.91
CA ILE A 40 17.49 1.19 6.24
C ILE A 40 17.19 1.81 4.88
N PRO A 41 17.63 3.05 4.64
CA PRO A 41 17.57 3.63 3.31
C PRO A 41 18.65 3.03 2.43
N GLN A 42 18.31 2.74 1.19
CA GLN A 42 19.27 2.38 0.17
C GLN A 42 19.40 3.51 -0.85
N LYS A 43 20.64 3.75 -1.26
CA LYS A 43 20.96 4.73 -2.30
C LYS A 43 20.26 4.32 -3.59
N ALA A 44 19.34 5.15 -4.06
CA ALA A 44 18.70 4.99 -5.36
C ALA A 44 19.12 6.11 -6.32
N ALA A 45 18.64 6.05 -7.56
CA ALA A 45 18.86 7.09 -8.55
C ALA A 45 18.20 8.42 -8.10
N ARG A 46 18.63 9.54 -8.70
CA ARG A 46 18.04 10.87 -8.41
C ARG A 46 16.52 10.85 -8.59
N GLY A 47 15.78 11.34 -7.60
CA GLY A 47 14.31 11.35 -7.59
C GLY A 47 13.67 10.04 -7.13
N TYR A 48 14.47 9.07 -6.68
CA TYR A 48 14.00 7.80 -6.12
C TYR A 48 14.71 7.53 -4.80
N VAL A 49 13.98 6.93 -3.86
CA VAL A 49 14.54 6.39 -2.62
C VAL A 49 13.95 5.01 -2.39
N LEU A 50 14.80 4.03 -2.09
CA LEU A 50 14.36 2.73 -1.60
C LEU A 50 14.52 2.71 -0.08
N LEU A 51 13.44 2.42 0.62
CA LEU A 51 13.43 2.25 2.07
C LEU A 51 13.09 0.80 2.36
N GLU A 52 13.97 0.10 3.08
CA GLU A 52 13.72 -1.25 3.55
C GLU A 52 13.47 -1.21 5.04
N THR A 53 12.34 -1.76 5.48
CA THR A 53 12.00 -1.86 6.90
C THR A 53 11.81 -3.32 7.26
N THR A 54 12.52 -3.80 8.26
CA THR A 54 12.44 -5.18 8.75
C THR A 54 12.01 -5.19 10.21
N SER A 55 11.07 -6.04 10.57
CA SER A 55 10.68 -6.28 11.96
C SER A 55 11.32 -7.57 12.48
N TYR A 56 11.72 -7.58 13.74
CA TYR A 56 12.42 -8.69 14.39
C TYR A 56 11.65 -9.20 15.61
N ASP A 57 11.77 -10.51 15.90
CA ASP A 57 11.23 -11.16 17.09
C ASP A 57 12.14 -10.92 18.32
N ALA A 58 11.72 -11.42 19.48
CA ALA A 58 12.49 -11.36 20.73
C ALA A 58 13.90 -11.97 20.62
N CYS A 59 14.10 -12.88 19.66
CA CYS A 59 15.38 -13.54 19.39
C CYS A 59 16.19 -12.83 18.28
N ARG A 60 15.81 -11.61 17.88
CA ARG A 60 16.44 -10.84 16.78
C ARG A 60 16.37 -11.53 15.42
N ARG A 61 15.40 -12.41 15.19
CA ARG A 61 15.16 -13.04 13.88
C ARG A 61 14.13 -12.25 13.09
N PRO A 62 14.30 -12.08 11.76
CA PRO A 62 13.35 -11.32 10.95
C PRO A 62 11.98 -12.03 10.89
N CYS A 63 10.90 -11.28 11.12
CA CYS A 63 9.52 -11.77 11.04
C CYS A 63 8.82 -11.29 9.78
N GLN A 64 9.00 -10.02 9.43
CA GLN A 64 8.32 -9.37 8.32
C GLN A 64 9.26 -8.33 7.71
N SER A 65 9.15 -8.09 6.41
CA SER A 65 9.85 -6.99 5.75
C SER A 65 8.94 -6.21 4.82
N LEU A 66 9.22 -4.92 4.69
CA LEU A 66 8.53 -3.97 3.85
C LEU A 66 9.56 -3.13 3.09
N GLU A 67 9.59 -3.27 1.78
CA GLU A 67 10.41 -2.45 0.89
C GLU A 67 9.50 -1.42 0.20
N ILE A 68 9.90 -0.16 0.18
CA ILE A 68 9.12 0.95 -0.39
C ILE A 68 10.01 1.74 -1.33
N CYS A 69 9.57 1.91 -2.57
CA CYS A 69 10.19 2.84 -3.51
C CYS A 69 9.39 4.15 -3.51
N LEU A 70 9.97 5.17 -2.89
CA LEU A 70 9.49 6.55 -2.92
C LEU A 70 9.98 7.23 -4.19
N VAL A 71 9.14 8.07 -4.77
CA VAL A 71 9.42 8.81 -5.99
C VAL A 71 9.07 10.28 -5.81
N ASP A 72 10.01 11.15 -6.20
CA ASP A 72 9.80 12.58 -6.26
C ASP A 72 8.97 12.93 -7.50
N ILE A 73 7.74 13.40 -7.28
CA ILE A 73 6.84 13.80 -8.36
C ILE A 73 7.43 14.97 -9.17
N LYS A 74 8.27 15.81 -8.57
CA LYS A 74 8.89 16.95 -9.26
C LYS A 74 9.84 16.45 -10.36
N VAL A 75 10.70 15.50 -10.02
CA VAL A 75 11.62 14.85 -10.99
C VAL A 75 10.84 14.11 -12.08
N LEU A 76 9.72 13.47 -11.71
CA LEU A 76 8.81 12.80 -12.64
C LEU A 76 8.18 13.78 -13.63
N ARG A 77 7.76 14.97 -13.16
CA ARG A 77 7.17 16.02 -13.99
C ARG A 77 8.18 16.63 -14.96
N ASP A 78 9.42 16.81 -14.50
CA ASP A 78 10.53 17.33 -15.33
C ASP A 78 10.95 16.34 -16.41
N SER A 79 10.86 15.03 -16.12
CA SER A 79 11.21 13.95 -17.06
C SER A 79 10.10 13.60 -18.05
N TRP A 80 8.83 13.91 -17.74
CA TRP A 80 7.67 13.59 -18.59
C TRP A 80 7.00 14.77 -19.28
N GLY A 81 7.54 16.00 -19.17
CA GLY A 81 7.16 17.15 -19.99
C GLY A 81 5.67 17.52 -19.96
N ALA A 82 5.30 18.49 -19.12
CA ALA A 82 4.14 19.40 -19.24
C ALA A 82 2.76 18.87 -19.73
N LYS A 83 2.49 17.55 -19.74
CA LYS A 83 1.16 16.97 -20.06
C LYS A 83 0.48 16.30 -18.87
N ALA A 84 1.12 16.29 -17.69
CA ALA A 84 0.56 15.74 -16.45
C ALA A 84 -0.08 16.80 -15.53
N SER A 85 -0.17 18.06 -15.98
CA SER A 85 -0.90 19.10 -15.25
C SER A 85 -2.39 18.93 -15.52
N THR A 86 -3.01 18.09 -14.70
CA THR A 86 -4.42 18.09 -14.24
C THR A 86 -4.86 16.64 -14.12
N PHE A 87 -4.71 16.05 -12.94
CA PHE A 87 -5.59 14.94 -12.57
C PHE A 87 -7.00 15.54 -12.48
N PRO A 88 -7.96 15.15 -13.33
CA PRO A 88 -9.30 15.71 -13.25
C PRO A 88 -9.89 15.31 -11.90
N ALA A 89 -10.32 16.30 -11.12
CA ALA A 89 -11.10 16.07 -9.91
C ALA A 89 -12.35 15.27 -10.31
N SER A 90 -12.40 14.02 -9.91
CA SER A 90 -13.59 13.18 -10.12
C SER A 90 -14.74 13.80 -9.32
N ARG A 91 -15.75 14.33 -10.04
CA ARG A 91 -17.01 14.80 -9.46
C ARG A 91 -17.55 13.74 -8.50
N ALA A 92 -17.76 14.16 -7.26
CA ALA A 92 -18.31 13.34 -6.19
C ALA A 92 -19.63 12.69 -6.64
N ALA A 93 -19.66 11.36 -6.63
CA ALA A 93 -20.92 10.62 -6.70
C ALA A 93 -21.51 10.54 -5.28
N SER A 94 -22.80 10.81 -5.16
CA SER A 94 -23.55 10.88 -3.90
C SER A 94 -23.37 9.61 -3.04
N PRO A 95 -23.35 9.74 -1.70
CA PRO A 95 -23.12 8.61 -0.81
C PRO A 95 -24.33 7.66 -0.79
N PRO A 96 -24.15 6.33 -0.87
CA PRO A 96 -25.18 5.41 -0.43
C PRO A 96 -25.23 5.40 1.10
N THR A 97 -26.45 5.52 1.60
CA THR A 97 -26.88 5.45 2.99
C THR A 97 -26.51 4.13 3.69
N SER A 98 -26.08 4.28 4.95
CA SER A 98 -26.08 3.34 6.09
C SER A 98 -25.95 1.83 5.83
N GLY A 99 -24.92 1.23 6.43
CA GLY A 99 -24.87 -0.20 6.68
C GLY A 99 -23.54 -0.64 7.27
N CYS A 100 -23.42 -0.60 8.59
CA CYS A 100 -22.34 -1.27 9.31
C CYS A 100 -22.49 -2.79 9.19
N MET A 101 -21.52 -3.48 8.60
CA MET A 101 -21.30 -4.91 8.80
C MET A 101 -19.80 -5.18 8.81
N ALA A 102 -19.23 -5.25 10.01
CA ALA A 102 -18.03 -6.02 10.27
C ALA A 102 -18.45 -7.16 11.20
N SER A 103 -18.68 -8.34 10.63
CA SER A 103 -18.54 -9.64 11.30
C SER A 103 -18.83 -10.75 10.31
N GLY A 104 -17.88 -11.66 10.12
CA GLY A 104 -18.08 -12.83 9.27
C GLY A 104 -16.80 -13.63 9.14
N CYS A 105 -16.63 -14.62 10.02
CA CYS A 105 -15.69 -15.71 9.85
C CYS A 105 -15.86 -16.32 8.45
N MET A 106 -14.81 -16.30 7.63
CA MET A 106 -14.82 -16.96 6.31
C MET A 106 -14.03 -18.26 6.39
N ALA A 107 -14.75 -19.35 6.65
CA ALA A 107 -14.31 -20.69 6.30
C ALA A 107 -14.62 -20.95 4.82
N SER A 108 -13.61 -21.45 4.09
CA SER A 108 -13.69 -22.16 2.81
C SER A 108 -14.08 -21.39 1.52
N GLY A 109 -13.08 -21.10 0.70
CA GLY A 109 -12.95 -21.80 -0.59
C GLY A 109 -13.47 -21.16 -1.89
N CYS A 110 -14.18 -20.03 -1.89
CA CYS A 110 -14.57 -19.36 -3.13
C CYS A 110 -14.66 -17.84 -2.94
N MET A 111 -13.69 -17.09 -3.47
CA MET A 111 -13.74 -15.63 -3.41
C MET A 111 -14.72 -15.11 -4.47
N PRO A 112 -15.68 -14.23 -4.12
CA PRO A 112 -16.58 -13.63 -5.11
C PRO A 112 -15.76 -12.83 -6.13
N GLY A 113 -16.04 -13.04 -7.42
CA GLY A 113 -15.21 -12.58 -8.55
C GLY A 113 -15.06 -11.06 -8.72
N GLN A 114 -15.64 -10.23 -7.84
CA GLN A 114 -15.48 -8.80 -7.87
C GLN A 114 -15.71 -8.20 -6.48
N MET A 115 -14.65 -7.63 -5.88
CA MET A 115 -14.72 -6.98 -4.57
C MET A 115 -14.52 -5.48 -4.73
N THR A 116 -15.06 -4.68 -3.81
CA THR A 116 -14.86 -3.22 -3.82
C THR A 116 -14.25 -2.78 -2.49
N MET A 117 -13.16 -2.04 -2.57
CA MET A 117 -12.51 -1.42 -1.43
C MET A 117 -12.85 0.06 -1.38
N THR A 118 -13.30 0.52 -0.22
CA THR A 118 -13.66 1.92 0.04
C THR A 118 -12.75 2.50 1.12
N PHE A 119 -12.56 3.81 1.08
CA PHE A 119 -11.69 4.54 2.02
C PHE A 119 -12.47 5.68 2.68
N PRO A 120 -13.25 5.39 3.74
CA PRO A 120 -13.96 6.41 4.49
C PRO A 120 -13.01 7.36 5.22
N GLN A 121 -13.34 8.65 5.27
CA GLN A 121 -12.49 9.68 5.91
C GLN A 121 -12.12 9.33 7.36
N LYS A 122 -13.09 8.91 8.17
CA LYS A 122 -12.83 8.51 9.57
C LYS A 122 -11.79 7.40 9.71
N CYS A 123 -11.71 6.49 8.73
CA CYS A 123 -10.75 5.39 8.74
C CYS A 123 -9.38 5.88 8.23
N LEU A 124 -9.36 6.86 7.33
CA LEU A 124 -8.13 7.53 6.91
C LEU A 124 -7.48 8.24 8.10
N ASP A 125 -8.25 9.06 8.83
CA ASP A 125 -7.74 9.80 9.99
C ASP A 125 -7.16 8.85 11.05
N ARG A 126 -7.84 7.71 11.28
CA ARG A 126 -7.34 6.66 12.17
C ARG A 126 -6.05 6.03 11.66
N PHE A 127 -5.99 5.68 10.38
CA PHE A 127 -4.77 5.11 9.79
C PHE A 127 -3.60 6.07 9.92
N LEU A 128 -3.78 7.37 9.61
CA LEU A 128 -2.73 8.38 9.71
C LEU A 128 -2.23 8.56 11.16
N ALA A 129 -3.15 8.55 12.12
CA ALA A 129 -2.80 8.59 13.55
C ALA A 129 -2.02 7.34 13.99
N ASP A 130 -2.44 6.16 13.55
CA ASP A 130 -1.78 4.90 13.90
C ASP A 130 -0.44 4.73 13.17
N SER A 131 -0.30 5.18 11.92
CA SER A 131 0.93 5.06 11.13
C SER A 131 1.96 6.13 11.45
N GLY A 132 1.54 7.30 11.93
CA GLY A 132 2.41 8.48 12.03
C GLY A 132 2.78 9.08 10.66
N ASP A 133 2.07 8.70 9.60
CA ASP A 133 2.22 9.30 8.27
C ASP A 133 1.65 10.73 8.31
N SER A 134 2.53 11.71 8.12
CA SER A 134 2.22 13.14 8.16
C SER A 134 2.37 13.80 6.78
N ASN A 135 2.54 13.00 5.72
CA ASN A 135 2.73 13.54 4.38
C ASN A 135 1.50 14.38 3.97
N PRO A 136 1.67 15.67 3.63
CA PRO A 136 0.56 16.59 3.41
C PRO A 136 -0.40 16.17 2.29
N ILE A 137 0.02 15.29 1.37
CA ILE A 137 -0.84 14.78 0.29
C ILE A 137 -2.02 13.95 0.81
N HIS A 138 -1.97 13.48 2.07
CA HIS A 138 -3.00 12.67 2.70
C HIS A 138 -4.05 13.51 3.47
N HIS A 139 -3.94 14.84 3.43
CA HIS A 139 -4.80 15.74 4.18
C HIS A 139 -5.57 16.71 3.28
N GLY A 140 -6.70 17.21 3.80
CA GLY A 140 -7.52 18.23 3.15
C GLY A 140 -8.45 17.70 2.04
N PRO A 141 -9.12 18.62 1.31
CA PRO A 141 -9.99 18.26 0.20
C PRO A 141 -9.20 17.54 -0.91
N ASN A 142 -9.74 16.42 -1.40
CA ASN A 142 -9.07 15.55 -2.38
C ASN A 142 -7.80 14.85 -1.86
N ALA A 143 -7.72 14.59 -0.56
CA ALA A 143 -6.66 13.79 0.04
C ALA A 143 -6.42 12.49 -0.74
N VAL A 144 -5.14 12.21 -1.01
CA VAL A 144 -4.69 10.96 -1.61
C VAL A 144 -4.70 9.90 -0.52
N ILE A 145 -5.21 8.72 -0.81
CA ILE A 145 -5.18 7.57 0.10
C ILE A 145 -3.73 7.03 0.19
N PRO A 146 -3.16 6.86 1.40
CA PRO A 146 -1.84 6.28 1.58
C PRO A 146 -1.69 4.92 0.89
N GLY A 147 -0.65 4.76 0.07
CA GLY A 147 -0.37 3.49 -0.62
C GLY A 147 -0.16 2.32 0.35
N LEU A 148 0.44 2.58 1.51
CA LEU A 148 0.62 1.55 2.55
C LEU A 148 -0.70 1.14 3.21
N TRP A 149 -1.71 2.02 3.24
CA TRP A 149 -3.04 1.64 3.70
C TRP A 149 -3.74 0.73 2.68
N ILE A 150 -3.60 1.03 1.38
CA ILE A 150 -4.06 0.14 0.31
C ILE A 150 -3.39 -1.23 0.44
N LEU A 151 -2.07 -1.27 0.63
CA LEU A 151 -1.32 -2.52 0.78
C LEU A 151 -1.75 -3.31 2.03
N SER A 152 -1.97 -2.66 3.18
CA SER A 152 -2.41 -3.35 4.39
C SER A 152 -3.78 -3.99 4.22
N ARG A 153 -4.71 -3.29 3.55
CA ARG A 153 -6.03 -3.85 3.23
C ARG A 153 -5.93 -5.02 2.26
N LEU A 154 -5.07 -4.93 1.24
CA LEU A 154 -4.85 -6.04 0.31
C LEU A 154 -4.23 -7.25 0.99
N GLU A 155 -3.37 -7.04 1.98
CA GLU A 155 -2.82 -8.13 2.80
C GLU A 155 -3.88 -8.82 3.63
N GLU A 156 -4.79 -8.07 4.27
CA GLU A 156 -5.94 -8.65 4.99
C GLU A 156 -6.87 -9.46 4.09
N MET A 157 -7.01 -9.08 2.81
CA MET A 157 -7.95 -9.70 1.87
C MET A 157 -7.34 -10.88 1.10
N TYR A 158 -6.07 -10.78 0.72
CA TYR A 158 -5.41 -11.73 -0.19
C TYR A 158 -4.16 -12.38 0.38
N GLY A 159 -3.66 -11.92 1.52
CA GLY A 159 -2.54 -12.57 2.19
C GLY A 159 -2.96 -13.96 2.65
N SER A 160 -2.20 -14.99 2.27
CA SER A 160 -2.35 -16.32 2.86
C SER A 160 -1.73 -16.41 4.26
N HIS A 161 -1.03 -15.35 4.66
CA HIS A 161 -0.17 -15.23 5.83
C HIS A 161 0.95 -16.28 5.90
N ARG A 162 1.15 -17.12 4.87
CA ARG A 162 2.16 -18.17 4.91
C ARG A 162 3.58 -17.58 4.87
N PRO A 163 4.54 -18.19 5.58
CA PRO A 163 5.94 -17.80 5.46
C PRO A 163 6.46 -17.86 4.02
N ALA A 164 7.31 -16.91 3.67
CA ALA A 164 7.85 -16.67 2.33
C ALA A 164 6.82 -16.30 1.25
N GLU A 165 5.57 -16.01 1.62
CA GLU A 165 4.68 -15.29 0.72
C GLU A 165 5.06 -13.81 0.64
N THR A 166 5.08 -13.27 -0.57
CA THR A 166 5.35 -11.86 -0.80
C THR A 166 4.26 -11.20 -1.63
N LEU A 167 3.78 -10.04 -1.18
CA LEU A 167 2.94 -9.14 -1.94
C LEU A 167 3.80 -8.04 -2.57
N SER A 168 3.83 -7.96 -3.90
CA SER A 168 4.51 -6.89 -4.63
C SER A 168 3.48 -6.00 -5.32
N ILE A 169 3.36 -4.73 -4.92
CA ILE A 169 2.39 -3.78 -5.50
C ILE A 169 3.10 -2.66 -6.26
N ARG A 170 2.53 -2.25 -7.38
CA ARG A 170 2.89 -1.05 -8.13
C ARG A 170 1.72 -0.08 -8.17
N PHE A 171 1.94 1.16 -7.74
CA PHE A 171 0.95 2.23 -7.82
C PHE A 171 1.14 3.00 -9.12
N LEU A 172 0.06 3.18 -9.86
CA LEU A 172 0.03 3.80 -11.18
C LEU A 172 -0.68 5.16 -11.15
N ARG A 173 -1.72 5.28 -10.31
CA ARG A 173 -2.52 6.50 -10.16
C ARG A 173 -2.95 6.68 -8.70
N PRO A 174 -3.09 7.92 -8.21
CA PRO A 174 -3.60 8.17 -6.87
C PRO A 174 -5.04 7.69 -6.74
N VAL A 175 -5.38 7.23 -5.54
CA VAL A 175 -6.77 7.00 -5.10
C VAL A 175 -7.10 8.16 -4.17
N HIS A 176 -8.28 8.75 -4.30
CA HIS A 176 -8.71 9.87 -3.46
C HIS A 176 -9.80 9.44 -2.48
N THR A 177 -9.93 10.16 -1.37
CA THR A 177 -11.03 10.03 -0.41
C THR A 177 -12.39 10.09 -1.10
N GLY A 178 -13.31 9.20 -0.71
CA GLY A 178 -14.62 9.06 -1.37
C GLY A 178 -14.60 8.21 -2.66
N GLY A 179 -13.42 7.82 -3.15
CA GLY A 179 -13.27 6.86 -4.23
C GLY A 179 -13.56 5.42 -3.78
N SER A 180 -13.99 4.60 -4.74
CA SER A 180 -14.20 3.16 -4.58
C SER A 180 -13.34 2.42 -5.58
N VAL A 181 -12.47 1.54 -5.09
CA VAL A 181 -11.57 0.74 -5.92
C VAL A 181 -12.18 -0.64 -6.13
N ARG A 182 -12.49 -0.97 -7.38
CA ARG A 182 -12.90 -2.32 -7.77
C ARG A 182 -11.67 -3.20 -7.89
N LEU A 183 -11.72 -4.37 -7.27
CA LEU A 183 -10.68 -5.37 -7.25
C LEU A 183 -11.09 -6.54 -8.14
N GLU A 184 -10.19 -6.91 -9.04
CA GLU A 184 -10.28 -8.11 -9.86
C GLU A 184 -9.01 -8.92 -9.64
N GLN A 185 -9.18 -10.19 -9.27
CA GLN A 185 -8.07 -11.12 -9.16
C GLN A 185 -8.09 -12.10 -10.32
N LYS A 186 -6.97 -12.17 -11.05
CA LYS A 186 -6.73 -13.19 -12.07
C LYS A 186 -5.41 -13.88 -11.77
N ASN A 187 -5.48 -15.18 -11.50
CA ASN A 187 -4.34 -15.96 -11.01
C ASN A 187 -3.74 -15.32 -9.74
N ASN A 188 -2.44 -15.02 -9.77
CA ASN A 188 -1.72 -14.38 -8.68
C ASN A 188 -1.63 -12.85 -8.82
N ILE A 189 -2.40 -12.24 -9.73
CA ILE A 189 -2.40 -10.79 -9.95
C ILE A 189 -3.75 -10.22 -9.49
N VAL A 190 -3.69 -9.20 -8.65
CA VAL A 190 -4.83 -8.39 -8.22
C VAL A 190 -4.71 -7.01 -8.87
N THR A 191 -5.76 -6.58 -9.58
CA THR A 191 -5.82 -5.28 -10.24
C THR A 191 -6.86 -4.41 -9.55
N GLY A 192 -6.45 -3.20 -9.16
CA GLY A 192 -7.35 -2.19 -8.58
C GLY A 192 -7.72 -1.13 -9.61
N THR A 193 -9.02 -0.92 -9.84
CA THR A 193 -9.55 0.04 -10.82
C THR A 193 -10.54 1.03 -10.20
N MET A 194 -10.50 2.28 -10.66
CA MET A 194 -11.53 3.30 -10.42
C MET A 194 -12.11 3.72 -11.77
N GLY A 195 -13.39 3.42 -12.00
CA GLY A 195 -13.98 3.58 -13.33
C GLY A 195 -13.24 2.72 -14.36
N SER A 196 -12.73 3.34 -15.43
CA SER A 196 -11.92 2.68 -16.47
C SER A 196 -10.42 2.74 -16.20
N ALA A 197 -9.97 3.41 -15.13
CA ALA A 197 -8.56 3.63 -14.87
C ALA A 197 -8.01 2.62 -13.86
N THR A 198 -6.90 1.95 -14.20
CA THR A 198 -6.12 1.15 -13.25
C THR A 198 -5.34 2.05 -12.29
N CYS A 199 -5.57 1.88 -10.99
CA CYS A 199 -4.86 2.59 -9.93
C CYS A 199 -3.60 1.85 -9.50
N PHE A 200 -3.66 0.53 -9.41
CA PHE A 200 -2.53 -0.31 -9.03
C PHE A 200 -2.66 -1.74 -9.57
N THR A 201 -1.53 -2.44 -9.56
CA THR A 201 -1.45 -3.89 -9.77
C THR A 201 -0.60 -4.50 -8.67
N MET A 202 -1.09 -5.57 -8.06
CA MET A 202 -0.37 -6.35 -7.04
C MET A 202 -0.15 -7.77 -7.54
N THR A 203 1.03 -8.32 -7.29
CA THR A 203 1.36 -9.73 -7.55
C THR A 203 1.62 -10.44 -6.22
N ILE A 204 0.98 -11.60 -6.05
CA ILE A 204 1.19 -12.51 -4.93
C ILE A 204 2.24 -13.54 -5.36
N HIS A 205 3.34 -13.61 -4.64
CA HIS A 205 4.42 -14.57 -4.88
C HIS A 205 4.40 -15.60 -3.76
N THR A 206 4.25 -16.87 -4.11
CA THR A 206 4.43 -17.98 -3.17
C THR A 206 5.88 -18.48 -3.23
N SER A 207 6.32 -19.17 -2.18
CA SER A 207 7.70 -19.63 -1.96
C SER A 207 8.30 -20.39 -3.16
N ASP A 208 7.46 -21.14 -3.88
CA ASP A 208 7.82 -21.93 -5.07
C ASP A 208 8.26 -21.07 -6.28
N GLN A 209 7.78 -19.82 -6.35
CA GLN A 209 8.10 -18.89 -7.44
C GLN A 209 9.35 -18.04 -7.17
N THR A 210 9.75 -17.88 -5.90
CA THR A 210 10.93 -17.07 -5.51
C THR A 210 12.25 -17.80 -5.63
N GLN A 211 12.26 -19.14 -5.67
CA GLN A 211 13.50 -19.92 -5.79
C GLN A 211 14.08 -19.97 -7.22
N LYS A 212 13.29 -19.66 -8.25
CA LYS A 212 13.72 -19.74 -9.66
C LYS A 212 14.51 -18.53 -10.19
N ARG A 213 14.86 -17.55 -9.35
CA ARG A 213 15.57 -16.33 -9.76
C ARG A 213 16.77 -16.00 -8.86
N ARG A 214 17.57 -17.02 -8.54
CA ARG A 214 18.94 -16.83 -8.05
C ARG A 214 19.91 -17.42 -9.05
#